data_AF-A0A4Z2IW69-F1
#
_entry.id   AF-A0A4Z2IW69-F1
#
_cell.length_a   1.000
_cell.length_b   1.000
_cell.length_c   1.000
_cell.angle_alpha   90.00
_cell.angle_beta   90.00
_cell.angle_gamma   90.00
#
_symmetry.space_group_name_H-M   'P 1'
#
loop_
_entity.id
_entity.type
_entity.pdbx_description
1 polymer ?
#
loop_
_entity_poly.entity_id
_entity_poly.type
_entity_poly.pdbx_seq_one_letter_code
_entity_poly.pdbx_strand_id
1 'polypeptide(L)'
;MRFFDQCARFVQEVDNNPSALSEVDKFRQGPEMRRVTEKIADRLKVPYSDITQDMTNAAFYLCAYEFAIKAVNSPWCQLFDEEDAKVMDYASDLREFWTRGYGYDINRKSSCILFHDVFNRLNEAANESKAGQQVTEAVTVQVGHADTLLPLLTLLGFFKDSDALTSTNYATQAQRSFRTSHMLPYAANLLLVLYDCGGGDLRLQPLLNEKPVTFPGLTSRSASMPLYQDVKDHYRELLQSCDFETECQLFKSPV
;
A
#
# COMPACT_ATOMS: atom_id res chain seq x y z
N MET A 1 1.89 6.21 13.93
CA MET A 1 0.91 7.00 13.15
C MET A 1 -0.18 6.06 12.62
N ARG A 2 -1.40 6.08 13.19
CA ARG A 2 -2.52 5.18 12.82
C ARG A 2 -3.83 5.97 12.65
N PHE A 3 -3.85 6.89 11.70
CA PHE A 3 -5.01 7.76 11.44
C PHE A 3 -6.28 6.97 11.10
N PHE A 4 -6.14 5.81 10.46
CA PHE A 4 -7.26 4.97 10.03
C PHE A 4 -8.07 4.41 11.20
N ASP A 5 -7.45 4.16 12.36
CA ASP A 5 -8.17 3.71 13.56
C ASP A 5 -9.11 4.80 14.12
N GLN A 6 -8.81 6.08 13.84
CA GLN A 6 -9.62 7.22 14.26
C GLN A 6 -10.67 7.60 13.20
N CYS A 7 -10.63 6.96 12.02
CA CYS A 7 -11.54 7.25 10.94
C CYS A 7 -12.84 6.43 11.11
N ALA A 8 -13.86 7.00 11.75
CA ALA A 8 -15.08 6.27 12.11
C ALA A 8 -15.75 5.59 10.91
N ARG A 9 -15.82 6.27 9.77
CA ARG A 9 -16.34 5.71 8.52
C ARG A 9 -15.55 4.50 8.03
N PHE A 10 -14.22 4.59 8.03
CA PHE A 10 -13.35 3.46 7.68
C PHE A 10 -13.62 2.26 8.60
N VAL A 11 -13.65 2.49 9.91
CA VAL A 11 -13.85 1.46 10.92
C VAL A 11 -15.21 0.76 10.74
N GLN A 12 -16.27 1.50 10.45
CA GLN A 12 -17.62 0.92 10.29
C GLN A 12 -17.82 0.26 8.91
N GLU A 13 -17.43 0.93 7.82
CA GLU A 13 -17.73 0.46 6.46
C GLU A 13 -16.79 -0.66 6.01
N VAL A 14 -15.59 -0.77 6.61
CA VAL A 14 -14.54 -1.70 6.18
C VAL A 14 -14.08 -2.61 7.31
N ASP A 15 -13.52 -2.06 8.39
CA ASP A 15 -12.85 -2.88 9.43
C ASP A 15 -13.83 -3.79 10.18
N ASN A 16 -15.01 -3.25 10.54
CA ASN A 16 -16.08 -3.97 11.22
C ASN A 16 -17.11 -4.57 10.24
N ASN A 17 -16.88 -4.49 8.93
CA ASN A 17 -17.83 -4.97 7.92
C ASN A 17 -17.32 -6.27 7.28
N PRO A 18 -17.88 -7.44 7.65
CA PRO A 18 -17.45 -8.72 7.08
C PRO A 18 -17.61 -8.79 5.55
N SER A 19 -18.60 -8.07 4.99
CA SER A 19 -18.80 -8.05 3.54
C SER A 19 -17.65 -7.35 2.78
N ALA A 20 -16.90 -6.49 3.47
CA ALA A 20 -15.75 -5.79 2.91
C ALA A 20 -14.60 -6.74 2.53
N LEU A 21 -14.59 -7.94 3.12
CA LEU A 21 -13.57 -8.97 2.90
C LEU A 21 -14.08 -10.14 2.04
N SER A 22 -15.23 -10.00 1.40
CA SER A 22 -15.85 -11.10 0.65
C SER A 22 -14.96 -11.71 -0.44
N GLU A 23 -14.15 -10.89 -1.13
CA GLU A 23 -13.19 -11.38 -2.12
C GLU A 23 -12.04 -12.16 -1.47
N VAL A 24 -11.56 -11.71 -0.31
CA VAL A 24 -10.53 -12.41 0.47
C VAL A 24 -11.04 -13.79 0.89
N ASP A 25 -12.25 -13.86 1.46
CA ASP A 25 -12.85 -15.10 1.93
C ASP A 25 -13.09 -16.10 0.80
N LYS A 26 -13.59 -15.61 -0.35
CA LYS A 26 -13.78 -16.45 -1.55
C LYS A 26 -12.46 -16.99 -2.06
N PHE A 27 -11.40 -16.18 -2.11
CA PHE A 27 -10.08 -16.63 -2.59
C PHE A 27 -9.47 -17.65 -1.63
N ARG A 28 -9.61 -17.42 -0.32
CA ARG A 28 -9.19 -18.33 0.74
C ARG A 28 -9.79 -19.73 0.52
N GLN A 29 -11.08 -19.78 0.16
CA GLN A 29 -11.83 -21.02 -0.12
C GLN A 29 -11.66 -21.53 -1.57
N GLY A 30 -10.95 -20.78 -2.40
CA GLY A 30 -10.77 -21.01 -3.82
C GLY A 30 -9.85 -22.18 -4.16
N PRO A 31 -9.84 -22.60 -5.44
CA PRO A 31 -9.04 -23.73 -5.90
C PRO A 31 -7.53 -23.50 -5.76
N GLU A 32 -7.05 -22.26 -5.90
CA GLU A 32 -5.64 -21.90 -5.77
C GLU A 32 -5.11 -22.20 -4.36
N MET A 33 -5.81 -21.72 -3.32
CA MET A 33 -5.47 -21.94 -1.92
C MET A 33 -5.67 -23.40 -1.49
N ARG A 34 -6.71 -24.07 -2.03
CA ARG A 34 -6.92 -25.50 -1.80
C ARG A 34 -5.72 -26.32 -2.29
N ARG A 35 -5.23 -26.05 -3.50
CA ARG A 35 -4.07 -26.73 -4.08
C ARG A 35 -2.82 -26.57 -3.22
N VAL A 36 -2.56 -25.36 -2.68
CA VAL A 36 -1.44 -25.12 -1.76
C VAL A 36 -1.58 -25.98 -0.49
N THR A 37 -2.78 -25.99 0.09
CA THR A 37 -3.08 -26.74 1.31
C THR A 37 -2.91 -28.26 1.13
N GLU A 38 -3.43 -28.82 0.03
CA GLU A 38 -3.30 -30.24 -0.30
C GLU A 38 -1.83 -30.63 -0.52
N LYS A 39 -1.06 -29.78 -1.20
CA LYS A 39 0.37 -30.01 -1.45
C LYS A 39 1.21 -29.98 -0.18
N ILE A 40 0.85 -29.15 0.80
CA ILE A 40 1.48 -29.19 2.13
C ILE A 40 1.19 -30.51 2.81
N ALA A 41 -0.07 -30.98 2.78
CA ALA A 41 -0.47 -32.26 3.35
C ALA A 41 0.30 -33.43 2.71
N ASP A 42 0.45 -33.42 1.37
CA ASP A 42 1.25 -34.38 0.62
C ASP A 42 2.72 -34.40 1.08
N ARG A 43 3.36 -33.23 1.19
CA ARG A 43 4.76 -33.11 1.63
C ARG A 43 4.95 -33.63 3.06
N LEU A 44 3.97 -33.39 3.93
CA LEU A 44 3.98 -33.83 5.33
C LEU A 44 3.51 -35.28 5.51
N LYS A 45 2.94 -35.90 4.47
CA LYS A 45 2.35 -37.26 4.50
C LYS A 45 1.23 -37.41 5.54
N VAL A 46 0.34 -36.43 5.59
CA VAL A 46 -0.83 -36.42 6.47
C VAL A 46 -2.13 -36.33 5.66
N PRO A 47 -3.29 -36.74 6.22
CA PRO A 47 -4.58 -36.54 5.58
C PRO A 47 -4.85 -35.07 5.25
N TYR A 48 -5.54 -34.80 4.12
CA TYR A 48 -5.87 -33.42 3.72
C TYR A 48 -6.77 -32.71 4.72
N SER A 49 -7.58 -33.46 5.48
CA SER A 49 -8.43 -32.94 6.56
C SER A 49 -7.64 -32.30 7.70
N ASP A 50 -6.36 -32.64 7.84
CA ASP A 50 -5.55 -32.27 9.00
C ASP A 50 -4.80 -30.94 8.77
N ILE A 51 -4.78 -30.43 7.54
CA ILE A 51 -4.19 -29.13 7.20
C ILE A 51 -5.29 -28.13 6.87
N THR A 52 -5.41 -27.09 7.70
CA THR A 52 -6.33 -25.98 7.47
C THR A 52 -5.65 -24.83 6.75
N GLN A 53 -6.43 -23.93 6.15
CA GLN A 53 -5.90 -22.70 5.54
C GLN A 53 -5.17 -21.81 6.54
N ASP A 54 -5.60 -21.77 7.81
CA ASP A 54 -4.89 -21.00 8.84
C ASP A 54 -3.53 -21.63 9.16
N MET A 55 -3.42 -22.96 9.15
CA MET A 55 -2.14 -23.66 9.29
C MET A 55 -1.22 -23.41 8.08
N THR A 56 -1.77 -23.43 6.86
CA THR A 56 -1.06 -23.05 5.63
C THR A 56 -0.49 -21.64 5.74
N ASN A 57 -1.31 -20.66 6.15
CA ASN A 57 -0.88 -19.28 6.35
C ASN A 57 0.20 -19.18 7.44
N ALA A 58 0.00 -19.85 8.57
CA ALA A 58 0.96 -19.85 9.68
C ALA A 58 2.31 -20.42 9.25
N ALA A 59 2.34 -21.53 8.50
CA ALA A 59 3.57 -22.11 7.97
C ALA A 59 4.31 -21.15 7.02
N PHE A 60 3.57 -20.47 6.13
CA PHE A 60 4.16 -19.49 5.22
C PHE A 60 4.78 -18.31 5.98
N TYR A 61 4.07 -17.76 6.97
CA TYR A 61 4.58 -16.66 7.77
C TYR A 61 5.70 -17.07 8.71
N LEU A 62 5.70 -18.30 9.25
CA LEU A 62 6.82 -18.83 10.04
C LEU A 62 8.10 -18.89 9.20
N CYS A 63 8.00 -19.34 7.95
CA CYS A 63 9.13 -19.25 7.01
C CYS A 63 9.65 -17.81 6.90
N ALA A 64 8.77 -16.86 6.61
CA ALA A 64 9.14 -15.44 6.43
C ALA A 64 9.74 -14.82 7.71
N TYR A 65 9.14 -15.07 8.88
CA TYR A 65 9.60 -14.54 10.16
C TYR A 65 10.93 -15.14 10.59
N GLU A 66 11.12 -16.46 10.47
CA GLU A 66 12.40 -17.08 10.82
C GLU A 66 13.53 -16.62 9.91
N PHE A 67 13.25 -16.40 8.62
CA PHE A 67 14.20 -15.78 7.72
C PHE A 67 14.54 -14.35 8.16
N ALA A 68 13.53 -13.51 8.39
CA ALA A 68 13.73 -12.11 8.76
C ALA A 68 14.45 -11.92 10.12
N ILE A 69 14.14 -12.76 11.11
CA ILE A 69 14.65 -12.61 12.48
C ILE A 69 15.99 -13.33 12.65
N LYS A 70 16.15 -14.53 12.07
CA LYS A 70 17.29 -15.41 12.33
C LYS A 70 18.23 -15.55 11.12
N ALA A 71 17.88 -15.00 9.96
CA ALA A 71 18.57 -15.23 8.69
C ALA A 71 18.69 -16.72 8.33
N VAL A 72 17.70 -17.53 8.72
CA VAL A 72 17.66 -18.98 8.46
C VAL A 72 16.64 -19.31 7.39
N ASN A 73 17.02 -20.14 6.43
CA ASN A 73 16.06 -20.80 5.55
C ASN A 73 15.38 -21.93 6.34
N SER A 74 14.19 -21.63 6.88
CA SER A 74 13.46 -22.53 7.76
C SER A 74 12.94 -23.76 7.00
N PRO A 75 12.85 -24.95 7.65
CA PRO A 75 12.12 -26.08 7.11
C PRO A 75 10.67 -25.73 6.71
N TRP A 76 10.05 -24.74 7.36
CA TRP A 76 8.73 -24.23 6.96
C TRP A 76 8.71 -23.72 5.51
N CYS A 77 9.81 -23.14 5.03
CA CYS A 77 9.94 -22.67 3.65
C CYS A 77 9.93 -23.83 2.65
N GLN A 78 10.38 -25.02 3.04
CA GLN A 78 10.40 -26.22 2.20
C GLN A 78 9.01 -26.83 1.98
N LEU A 79 7.97 -26.30 2.65
CA LEU A 79 6.57 -26.71 2.41
C LEU A 79 5.96 -26.02 1.19
N PHE A 80 6.58 -24.96 0.69
CA PHE A 80 6.11 -24.19 -0.46
C PHE A 80 7.12 -24.30 -1.60
N ASP A 81 6.67 -24.19 -2.85
CA ASP A 81 7.53 -23.78 -3.95
C ASP A 81 7.14 -22.39 -4.49
N GLU A 82 7.79 -21.96 -5.57
CA GLU A 82 7.58 -20.62 -6.12
C GLU A 82 6.13 -20.39 -6.58
N GLU A 83 5.46 -21.41 -7.13
CA GLU A 83 4.08 -21.29 -7.57
C GLU A 83 3.12 -21.20 -6.38
N ASP A 84 3.40 -21.92 -5.29
CA ASP A 84 2.66 -21.77 -4.04
C ASP A 84 2.88 -20.38 -3.44
N ALA A 85 4.13 -19.89 -3.45
CA ALA A 85 4.47 -18.57 -2.95
C ALA A 85 3.76 -17.45 -3.73
N LYS A 86 3.60 -17.57 -5.06
CA LYS A 86 2.82 -16.62 -5.87
C LYS A 86 1.34 -16.58 -5.48
N VAL A 87 0.75 -17.73 -5.13
CA VAL A 87 -0.63 -17.81 -4.62
C VAL A 87 -0.75 -17.13 -3.26
N MET A 88 0.19 -17.39 -2.35
CA MET A 88 0.23 -16.78 -1.01
C MET A 88 0.45 -15.26 -1.08
N ASP A 89 1.30 -14.81 -1.99
CA ASP A 89 1.55 -13.40 -2.29
C ASP A 89 0.28 -12.71 -2.82
N TYR A 90 -0.45 -13.34 -3.74
CA TYR A 90 -1.73 -12.82 -4.22
C TYR A 90 -2.81 -12.80 -3.11
N ALA A 91 -2.87 -13.81 -2.25
CA ALA A 91 -3.78 -13.81 -1.10
C ALA A 91 -3.53 -12.61 -0.16
N SER A 92 -2.25 -12.29 0.06
CA SER A 92 -1.83 -11.15 0.87
C SER A 92 -2.18 -9.83 0.19
N ASP A 93 -1.91 -9.72 -1.12
CA ASP A 93 -2.28 -8.54 -1.90
C ASP A 93 -3.78 -8.30 -1.92
N LEU A 94 -4.58 -9.36 -2.07
CA LEU A 94 -6.03 -9.26 -2.07
C LEU A 94 -6.54 -8.73 -0.72
N ARG A 95 -5.98 -9.23 0.39
CA ARG A 95 -6.29 -8.70 1.73
C ARG A 95 -6.03 -7.21 1.80
N GLU A 96 -4.80 -6.78 1.51
CA GLU A 96 -4.40 -5.37 1.64
C GLU A 96 -5.13 -4.46 0.64
N PHE A 97 -5.44 -4.94 -0.56
CA PHE A 97 -6.22 -4.22 -1.56
C PHE A 97 -7.58 -3.83 -0.98
N TRP A 98 -8.29 -4.80 -0.38
CA TRP A 98 -9.65 -4.59 0.13
C TRP A 98 -9.68 -3.91 1.51
N THR A 99 -8.68 -4.08 2.37
CA THR A 99 -8.66 -3.50 3.72
C THR A 99 -8.02 -2.11 3.80
N ARG A 100 -7.02 -1.81 2.97
CA ARG A 100 -6.18 -0.60 3.10
C ARG A 100 -5.87 0.11 1.78
N GLY A 101 -6.04 -0.58 0.64
CA GLY A 101 -5.72 -0.07 -0.69
C GLY A 101 -6.95 0.37 -1.49
N TYR A 102 -7.04 -0.10 -2.74
CA TYR A 102 -8.00 0.38 -3.72
C TYR A 102 -9.43 -0.17 -3.60
N GLY A 103 -9.68 -1.12 -2.71
CA GLY A 103 -10.98 -1.78 -2.58
C GLY A 103 -12.13 -0.84 -2.23
N TYR A 104 -11.88 0.13 -1.35
CA TYR A 104 -12.85 1.16 -0.99
C TYR A 104 -12.22 2.55 -1.00
N ASP A 105 -12.98 3.56 -1.42
CA ASP A 105 -12.48 4.94 -1.50
C ASP A 105 -12.03 5.46 -0.13
N ILE A 106 -12.75 5.08 0.94
CA ILE A 106 -12.43 5.48 2.32
C ILE A 106 -11.08 4.92 2.80
N ASN A 107 -10.62 3.77 2.28
CA ASN A 107 -9.33 3.18 2.65
C ASN A 107 -8.19 4.18 2.42
N ARG A 108 -8.09 4.71 1.19
CA ARG A 108 -7.08 5.71 0.84
C ARG A 108 -7.36 7.08 1.45
N LYS A 109 -8.63 7.52 1.50
CA LYS A 109 -9.00 8.83 2.05
C LYS A 109 -8.80 8.95 3.56
N SER A 110 -8.75 7.83 4.28
CA SER A 110 -8.32 7.86 5.68
C SER A 110 -6.93 8.52 5.84
N SER A 111 -6.09 8.53 4.80
CA SER A 111 -4.77 9.18 4.81
C SER A 111 -4.74 10.66 4.44
N CYS A 112 -5.90 11.31 4.23
CA CYS A 112 -5.97 12.74 3.91
C CYS A 112 -5.11 13.60 4.86
N ILE A 113 -5.15 13.32 6.17
CA ILE A 113 -4.37 14.05 7.17
C ILE A 113 -2.85 13.97 6.92
N LEU A 114 -2.34 12.79 6.54
CA LEU A 114 -0.93 12.58 6.22
C LEU A 114 -0.57 13.21 4.87
N PHE A 115 -1.44 13.07 3.88
CA PHE A 115 -1.29 13.72 2.58
C PHE A 115 -1.15 15.25 2.72
N HIS A 116 -2.00 15.88 3.52
CA HIS A 116 -1.93 17.32 3.78
C HIS A 116 -0.68 17.73 4.55
N ASP A 117 -0.28 16.99 5.60
CA ASP A 117 0.96 17.29 6.34
C ASP A 117 2.19 17.26 5.40
N VAL A 118 2.28 16.25 4.54
CA VAL A 118 3.36 16.13 3.54
C VAL A 118 3.40 17.35 2.62
N PHE A 119 2.27 17.72 2.01
CA PHE A 119 2.26 18.84 1.07
C PHE A 119 2.42 20.20 1.75
N ASN A 120 1.96 20.36 2.99
CA ASN A 120 2.17 21.59 3.77
C ASN A 120 3.67 21.83 4.01
N ARG A 121 4.40 20.81 4.48
CA ARG A 121 5.85 20.89 4.68
C ARG A 121 6.61 21.17 3.38
N LEU A 122 6.24 20.49 2.29
CA LEU A 122 6.84 20.74 0.98
C LEU A 122 6.56 22.17 0.49
N ASN A 123 5.38 22.72 0.76
CA ASN A 123 5.02 24.10 0.40
C ASN A 123 5.82 25.12 1.23
N GLU A 124 5.98 24.88 2.53
CA GLU A 124 6.79 25.73 3.42
C GLU A 124 8.24 25.78 2.94
N ALA A 125 8.87 24.62 2.73
CA ALA A 125 10.23 24.55 2.21
C ALA A 125 10.37 25.20 0.82
N ALA A 126 9.39 24.98 -0.08
CA ALA A 126 9.38 25.61 -1.40
C ALA A 126 9.29 27.14 -1.32
N ASN A 127 8.50 27.68 -0.39
CA ASN A 127 8.34 29.11 -0.19
C ASN A 127 9.61 29.74 0.39
N GLU A 128 10.21 29.11 1.41
CA GLU A 128 11.49 29.54 1.99
C GLU A 128 12.60 29.56 0.93
N SER A 129 12.73 28.48 0.14
CA SER A 129 13.72 28.39 -0.95
C SER A 129 13.54 29.50 -1.98
N LYS A 130 12.30 29.75 -2.43
CA LYS A 130 11.99 30.83 -3.40
C LYS A 130 12.24 32.22 -2.85
N ALA A 131 12.08 32.42 -1.55
CA ALA A 131 12.40 33.68 -0.87
C ALA A 131 13.91 33.87 -0.64
N GLY A 132 14.75 32.90 -1.02
CA GLY A 132 16.18 32.90 -0.74
C GLY A 132 16.50 32.76 0.75
N GLN A 133 15.55 32.23 1.53
CA GLN A 133 15.69 31.98 2.96
C GLN A 133 16.31 30.60 3.20
N GLN A 134 16.95 30.43 4.35
CA GLN A 134 17.39 29.12 4.79
C GLN A 134 16.17 28.25 5.10
N VAL A 135 16.10 27.06 4.52
CA VAL A 135 15.03 26.10 4.80
C VAL A 135 15.11 25.66 6.26
N THR A 136 14.03 25.86 7.01
CA THR A 136 13.99 25.62 8.46
C THR A 136 13.89 24.13 8.79
N GLU A 137 13.03 23.40 8.08
CA GLU A 137 12.86 21.95 8.20
C GLU A 137 13.35 21.22 6.94
N ALA A 138 14.67 21.09 6.80
CA ALA A 138 15.27 20.45 5.62
C ALA A 138 14.96 18.94 5.51
N VAL A 139 14.69 18.26 6.64
CA VAL A 139 14.40 16.82 6.68
C VAL A 139 13.30 16.57 7.71
N THR A 140 12.26 15.86 7.30
CA THR A 140 11.23 15.31 8.19
C THR A 140 11.22 13.79 8.06
N VAL A 141 11.29 13.08 9.19
CA VAL A 141 11.23 11.60 9.24
C VAL A 141 10.00 11.19 10.02
N GLN A 142 9.12 10.42 9.39
CA GLN A 142 7.93 9.86 10.02
C GLN A 142 7.97 8.35 9.98
N VAL A 143 7.66 7.73 11.11
CA VAL A 143 7.65 6.27 11.26
C VAL A 143 6.21 5.80 11.49
N GLY A 144 5.80 4.85 10.68
CA GLY A 144 4.45 4.26 10.69
C GLY A 144 4.49 2.76 10.45
N HIS A 145 3.36 2.23 10.02
CA HIS A 145 3.20 0.82 9.64
C HIS A 145 2.95 0.71 8.12
N ALA A 146 2.96 -0.52 7.59
CA ALA A 146 2.52 -0.77 6.22
C ALA A 146 1.11 -0.22 5.98
N ASP A 147 0.20 -0.42 6.94
CA ASP A 147 -1.16 0.10 6.97
C ASP A 147 -1.25 1.64 7.04
N THR A 148 -0.15 2.34 7.37
CA THR A 148 -0.07 3.81 7.31
C THR A 148 0.37 4.25 5.91
N LEU A 149 1.35 3.56 5.34
CA LEU A 149 1.96 3.93 4.06
C LEU A 149 1.08 3.55 2.86
N LEU A 150 0.42 2.39 2.91
CA LEU A 150 -0.41 1.89 1.83
C LEU A 150 -1.58 2.83 1.46
N PRO A 151 -2.38 3.34 2.42
CA PRO A 151 -3.39 4.34 2.13
C PRO A 151 -2.83 5.58 1.42
N LEU A 152 -1.66 6.08 1.85
CA LEU A 152 -1.04 7.26 1.23
C LEU A 152 -0.57 6.96 -0.20
N LEU A 153 0.11 5.83 -0.42
CA LEU A 153 0.57 5.42 -1.76
C LEU A 153 -0.62 5.28 -2.73
N THR A 154 -1.71 4.69 -2.26
CA THR A 154 -2.90 4.49 -3.09
C THR A 154 -3.71 5.76 -3.27
N LEU A 155 -3.71 6.69 -2.30
CA LEU A 155 -4.27 8.04 -2.43
C LEU A 155 -3.52 8.86 -3.49
N LEU A 156 -2.20 8.74 -3.54
CA LEU A 156 -1.34 9.31 -4.59
C LEU A 156 -1.49 8.59 -5.95
N GLY A 157 -2.25 7.50 -6.01
CA GLY A 157 -2.55 6.78 -7.25
C GLY A 157 -1.51 5.74 -7.66
N PHE A 158 -0.48 5.48 -6.84
CA PHE A 158 0.59 4.54 -7.19
C PHE A 158 0.07 3.09 -7.26
N PHE A 159 0.59 2.33 -8.23
CA PHE A 159 0.30 0.90 -8.39
C PHE A 159 -1.18 0.56 -8.62
N LYS A 160 -1.94 1.48 -9.23
CA LYS A 160 -3.32 1.21 -9.61
C LYS A 160 -3.38 0.36 -10.88
N ASP A 161 -3.93 -0.84 -10.75
CA ASP A 161 -4.21 -1.73 -11.88
C ASP A 161 -5.42 -1.28 -12.70
N SER A 162 -5.54 -1.80 -13.93
CA SER A 162 -6.71 -1.59 -14.79
C SER A 162 -7.97 -2.19 -14.19
N ASP A 163 -7.83 -3.39 -13.65
CA ASP A 163 -8.89 -4.18 -13.06
C ASP A 163 -8.62 -4.36 -11.57
N ALA A 164 -9.69 -4.31 -10.76
CA ALA A 164 -9.58 -4.58 -9.34
C ALA A 164 -9.10 -6.02 -9.09
N LEU A 165 -8.34 -6.23 -8.01
CA LEU A 165 -7.97 -7.58 -7.56
C LEU A 165 -9.22 -8.26 -7.00
N THR A 166 -9.55 -9.44 -7.51
CA THR A 166 -10.71 -10.24 -7.10
C THR A 166 -10.31 -11.66 -6.75
N SER A 167 -11.23 -12.43 -6.19
CA SER A 167 -11.01 -13.84 -5.87
C SER A 167 -10.93 -14.75 -7.09
N THR A 168 -11.19 -14.23 -8.30
CA THR A 168 -11.35 -15.04 -9.52
C THR A 168 -10.37 -14.66 -10.62
N ASN A 169 -9.58 -13.60 -10.45
CA ASN A 169 -8.69 -13.09 -11.49
C ASN A 169 -7.19 -13.26 -11.19
N TYR A 170 -6.81 -14.15 -10.25
CA TYR A 170 -5.42 -14.50 -9.94
C TYR A 170 -4.58 -14.76 -11.21
N ALA A 171 -5.09 -15.61 -12.11
CA ALA A 171 -4.36 -16.00 -13.32
C ALA A 171 -4.09 -14.82 -14.28
N THR A 172 -5.05 -13.89 -14.39
CA THR A 172 -4.89 -12.69 -15.23
C THR A 172 -4.12 -11.58 -14.54
N GLN A 173 -4.00 -11.62 -13.21
CA GLN A 173 -3.28 -10.66 -12.36
C GLN A 173 -1.83 -11.09 -12.03
N ALA A 174 -1.24 -11.96 -12.86
CA ALA A 174 0.14 -12.41 -12.69
C ALA A 174 1.18 -11.27 -12.78
N GLN A 175 0.87 -10.20 -13.52
CA GLN A 175 1.71 -9.01 -13.73
C GLN A 175 1.08 -7.73 -13.14
N ARG A 176 0.25 -7.88 -12.10
CA ARG A 176 -0.37 -6.76 -11.39
C ARG A 176 0.67 -5.79 -10.86
N SER A 177 0.32 -4.51 -10.88
CA SER A 177 1.09 -3.43 -10.27
C SER A 177 0.93 -3.43 -8.76
N PHE A 178 -0.28 -3.70 -8.26
CA PHE A 178 -0.57 -3.79 -6.83
C PHE A 178 -0.01 -5.10 -6.25
N ARG A 179 1.27 -5.04 -5.86
CA ARG A 179 2.01 -6.17 -5.28
C ARG A 179 2.71 -5.75 -4.00
N THR A 180 2.09 -6.05 -2.87
CA THR A 180 2.50 -5.58 -1.54
C THR A 180 3.88 -6.08 -1.13
N SER A 181 4.28 -7.29 -1.56
CA SER A 181 5.65 -7.79 -1.33
C SER A 181 6.74 -6.93 -1.98
N HIS A 182 6.41 -6.16 -3.01
CA HIS A 182 7.33 -5.21 -3.65
C HIS A 182 7.14 -3.77 -3.16
N MET A 183 5.90 -3.39 -2.87
CA MET A 183 5.55 -2.03 -2.43
C MET A 183 5.92 -1.80 -0.97
N LEU A 184 5.66 -2.79 -0.11
CA LEU A 184 5.67 -2.68 1.35
C LEU A 184 6.43 -3.84 2.03
N PRO A 185 7.68 -4.12 1.63
CA PRO A 185 8.51 -5.07 2.39
C PRO A 185 8.78 -4.56 3.82
N TYR A 186 9.44 -5.38 4.65
CA TYR A 186 9.97 -4.88 5.92
C TYR A 186 10.88 -3.66 5.67
N ALA A 187 10.72 -2.64 6.52
CA ALA A 187 11.39 -1.35 6.40
C ALA A 187 11.07 -0.56 5.11
N ALA A 188 9.91 -0.82 4.49
CA ALA A 188 9.43 -0.03 3.37
C ALA A 188 9.40 1.47 3.70
N ASN A 189 9.77 2.28 2.71
CA ASN A 189 9.89 3.73 2.86
C ASN A 189 9.46 4.46 1.60
N LEU A 190 8.83 5.61 1.77
CA LEU A 190 8.55 6.58 0.72
C LEU A 190 9.31 7.87 1.06
N LEU A 191 10.22 8.26 0.17
CA LEU A 191 10.94 9.53 0.24
C LEU A 191 10.40 10.46 -0.84
N LEU A 192 10.11 11.70 -0.46
CA LEU A 192 9.77 12.78 -1.39
C LEU A 192 10.85 13.84 -1.30
N VAL A 193 11.66 13.97 -2.35
CA VAL A 193 12.80 14.90 -2.37
C VAL A 193 12.47 16.11 -3.23
N LEU A 194 12.42 17.28 -2.60
CA LEU A 194 12.23 18.57 -3.26
C LEU A 194 13.60 19.13 -3.67
N TYR A 195 13.86 19.21 -4.97
CA TYR A 195 15.09 19.77 -5.54
C TYR A 195 14.86 21.21 -5.98
N ASP A 196 15.83 22.08 -5.69
CA ASP A 196 15.98 23.38 -6.35
C ASP A 196 17.01 23.25 -7.49
N CYS A 197 16.51 23.29 -8.72
CA CYS A 197 17.34 23.23 -9.93
C CYS A 197 17.81 24.61 -10.41
N GLY A 198 17.61 25.66 -9.60
CA GLY A 198 17.95 27.04 -9.91
C GLY A 198 16.88 27.76 -10.73
N GLY A 199 16.92 29.10 -10.72
CA GLY A 199 15.99 29.92 -11.50
C GLY A 199 14.50 29.75 -11.11
N GLY A 200 14.22 29.26 -9.90
CA GLY A 200 12.87 28.95 -9.42
C GLY A 200 12.31 27.60 -9.91
N ASP A 201 13.12 26.77 -10.58
CA ASP A 201 12.77 25.40 -11.00
C ASP A 201 12.82 24.44 -9.80
N LEU A 202 11.70 24.35 -9.07
CA LEU A 202 11.53 23.36 -8.02
C LEU A 202 10.91 22.08 -8.59
N ARG A 203 11.51 20.94 -8.26
CA ARG A 203 11.08 19.62 -8.75
C ARG A 203 10.95 18.60 -7.63
N LEU A 204 10.05 17.64 -7.78
CA LEU A 204 9.77 16.63 -6.76
C LEU A 204 10.04 15.23 -7.28
N GLN A 205 10.97 14.51 -6.65
CA GLN A 205 11.26 13.10 -6.95
C GLN A 205 10.69 12.22 -5.84
N PRO A 206 9.73 11.32 -6.14
CA PRO A 206 9.36 10.27 -5.22
C PRO A 206 10.30 9.07 -5.38
N LEU A 207 10.70 8.47 -4.26
CA LEU A 207 11.42 7.21 -4.19
C LEU A 207 10.65 6.26 -3.28
N LEU A 208 10.34 5.06 -3.76
CA LEU A 208 9.78 3.99 -2.95
C LEU A 208 10.83 2.90 -2.78
N ASN A 209 11.14 2.53 -1.54
CA ASN A 209 12.18 1.56 -1.22
C ASN A 209 13.50 1.95 -1.92
N GLU A 210 13.88 3.22 -1.73
CA GLU A 210 15.08 3.85 -2.28
C GLU A 210 15.19 3.86 -3.82
N LYS A 211 14.12 3.51 -4.53
CA LYS A 211 14.08 3.49 -6.00
C LYS A 211 13.19 4.61 -6.52
N PRO A 212 13.67 5.45 -7.47
CA PRO A 212 12.82 6.44 -8.13
C PRO A 212 11.57 5.80 -8.71
N VAL A 213 10.42 6.40 -8.43
CA VAL A 213 9.13 6.06 -9.03
C VAL A 213 8.58 7.27 -9.78
N THR A 214 7.67 7.04 -10.72
CA THR A 214 7.03 8.11 -11.48
C THR A 214 5.66 8.39 -10.88
N PHE A 215 5.35 9.67 -10.62
CA PHE A 215 4.00 10.06 -10.23
C PHE A 215 2.99 9.62 -11.31
N PRO A 216 1.96 8.84 -10.94
CA PRO A 216 0.91 8.42 -11.86
C PRO A 216 0.28 9.63 -12.54
N GLY A 217 0.05 9.55 -13.86
CA GLY A 217 -0.54 10.67 -14.63
C GLY A 217 0.42 11.83 -14.96
N LEU A 218 1.67 11.83 -14.46
CA LEU A 218 2.70 12.82 -14.78
C LEU A 218 3.85 12.21 -15.60
N THR A 219 3.50 11.38 -16.58
CA THR A 219 4.45 10.65 -17.45
C THR A 219 4.86 11.43 -18.70
N SER A 220 4.31 12.63 -18.90
CA SER A 220 4.61 13.45 -20.08
C SER A 220 5.94 14.16 -19.88
N ARG A 221 6.93 13.75 -20.70
CA ARG A 221 8.35 14.13 -20.73
C ARG A 221 9.20 13.18 -19.90
N SER A 222 10.29 12.74 -20.50
CA SER A 222 11.32 11.79 -20.06
C SER A 222 12.04 12.15 -18.74
N ALA A 223 11.39 12.83 -17.79
CA ALA A 223 11.94 13.21 -16.51
C ALA A 223 11.19 12.45 -15.40
N SER A 224 11.92 11.63 -14.65
CA SER A 224 11.45 10.97 -13.42
C SER A 224 11.06 11.97 -12.30
N MET A 225 11.28 13.26 -12.54
CA MET A 225 11.25 14.34 -11.57
C MET A 225 10.48 15.56 -12.16
N PRO A 226 9.14 15.57 -12.07
CA PRO A 226 8.29 16.64 -12.58
C PRO A 226 8.45 17.95 -11.78
N LEU A 227 7.99 19.06 -12.35
CA LEU A 227 7.89 20.33 -11.63
C LEU A 227 6.99 20.15 -10.41
N TYR A 228 7.39 20.72 -9.27
CA TYR A 228 6.59 20.63 -8.05
C TYR A 228 5.20 21.26 -8.23
N GLN A 229 5.11 22.31 -9.06
CA GLN A 229 3.84 22.92 -9.42
C GLN A 229 2.94 21.97 -10.23
N ASP A 230 3.48 21.20 -11.17
CA ASP A 230 2.71 20.20 -11.94
C ASP A 230 2.17 19.10 -11.02
N VAL A 231 2.94 18.69 -10.01
CA VAL A 231 2.48 17.74 -8.98
C VAL A 231 1.32 18.32 -8.18
N LYS A 232 1.42 19.58 -7.73
CA LYS A 232 0.32 20.24 -7.02
C LYS A 232 -0.93 20.39 -7.89
N ASP A 233 -0.76 20.70 -9.17
CA ASP A 233 -1.88 20.83 -10.09
C ASP A 233 -2.53 19.48 -10.39
N HIS A 234 -1.75 18.41 -10.48
CA HIS A 234 -2.24 17.04 -10.62
C HIS A 234 -3.08 16.60 -9.41
N TYR A 235 -2.64 16.91 -8.19
CA TYR A 235 -3.36 16.57 -6.96
C TYR A 235 -4.26 17.69 -6.43
N ARG A 236 -4.62 18.68 -7.26
CA ARG A 236 -5.35 19.89 -6.82
C ARG A 236 -6.67 19.56 -6.11
N GLU A 237 -7.44 18.62 -6.64
CA GLU A 237 -8.72 18.23 -6.05
C GLU A 237 -8.53 17.66 -4.64
N LEU A 238 -7.55 16.77 -4.45
CA LEU A 238 -7.21 16.23 -3.12
C LEU A 238 -6.74 17.35 -2.18
N LEU A 239 -5.85 18.24 -2.65
CA LEU A 239 -5.35 19.38 -1.86
C LEU A 239 -6.44 20.38 -1.45
N GLN A 240 -7.59 20.40 -2.13
CA GLN A 240 -8.69 21.30 -1.82
C GLN A 240 -9.83 20.64 -1.04
N SER A 241 -9.98 19.32 -1.14
CA SER A 241 -11.21 18.63 -0.70
C SER A 241 -11.02 17.38 0.14
N CYS A 242 -9.79 16.83 0.24
CA CYS A 242 -9.49 15.66 1.06
C CYS A 242 -9.38 16.06 2.54
N ASP A 243 -10.51 16.31 3.19
CA ASP A 243 -10.53 16.64 4.62
C ASP A 243 -10.76 15.38 5.47
N PHE A 244 -9.84 15.07 6.39
CA PHE A 244 -9.92 13.86 7.21
C PHE A 244 -11.20 13.81 8.04
N GLU A 245 -11.57 14.92 8.69
CA GLU A 245 -12.76 14.95 9.54
C GLU A 245 -14.03 14.73 8.73
N THR A 246 -14.14 15.35 7.56
CA THR A 246 -15.30 15.21 6.67
C THR A 246 -15.36 13.82 6.03
N GLU A 247 -14.24 13.29 5.55
CA GLU A 247 -14.19 11.97 4.90
C GLU A 247 -14.44 10.82 5.90
N CYS A 248 -14.06 11.01 7.17
CA CYS A 248 -14.21 10.02 8.23
C CYS A 248 -15.53 10.11 9.01
N GLN A 249 -16.40 11.09 8.71
CA GLN A 249 -17.74 11.16 9.26
C GLN A 249 -18.63 10.02 8.75
N LEU A 250 -19.40 9.40 9.66
CA LEU A 250 -20.35 8.32 9.33
C LEU A 250 -21.61 8.81 8.60
N PHE A 251 -22.04 10.04 8.90
CA PHE A 251 -23.21 10.65 8.31
C PHE A 251 -22.79 12.00 7.77
N LYS A 252 -23.09 12.28 6.49
CA LYS A 252 -22.99 13.65 5.99
C LYS A 252 -24.00 14.49 6.78
N SER A 253 -23.53 15.59 7.38
CA SER A 253 -24.43 16.57 7.97
C SER A 253 -25.55 16.90 6.99
N PRO A 254 -26.83 16.87 7.41
CA PRO A 254 -27.92 17.23 6.51
C PRO A 254 -27.67 18.65 5.99
N VAL A 255 -27.69 18.78 4.66
CA VAL A 255 -27.56 20.05 3.93
C VAL A 255 -28.84 20.85 4.10
#